data_AF-A0A367FY16-F1
#
_entry.id   AF-A0A367FY16-F1
#
_cell.length_a   1.000
_cell.length_b   1.000
_cell.length_c   1.000
_cell.angle_alpha   90.00
_cell.angle_beta   90.00
_cell.angle_gamma   90.00
#
_symmetry.space_group_name_H-M   'P 1'
#
loop_
_entity.id
_entity.type
_entity.pdbx_description
1 polymer ?
#
loop_
_entity_poly.entity_id
_entity_poly.type
_entity_poly.pdbx_seq_one_letter_code
_entity_poly.pdbx_strand_id
1 'polypeptide(L)' 'MAQEKEIKNFVFNYTDGTNETVEKGFFCKIKDEPNGESTLSFEMVGVSGKDLTQIVLGCVELGARLGMFDKKESEEISE' A
#
# COMPACT_ATOMS: atom_id res chain seq x y z
N MET A 1 19.86 -22.09 -6.46
CA MET A 1 18.99 -20.89 -6.39
C MET A 1 18.22 -21.01 -5.09
N ALA A 2 18.30 -20.02 -4.20
CA ALA A 2 17.52 -20.07 -2.96
C ALA A 2 16.04 -20.03 -3.32
N GLN A 3 15.24 -20.93 -2.74
CA GLN A 3 13.79 -20.93 -2.93
C GLN A 3 13.24 -19.62 -2.36
N GLU A 4 12.52 -18.86 -3.17
CA GLU A 4 11.79 -17.69 -2.67
C GLU A 4 10.81 -18.14 -1.58
N LYS A 5 10.80 -17.42 -0.47
CA LYS A 5 9.88 -17.70 0.63
C LYS A 5 8.49 -17.24 0.20
N GLU A 6 7.53 -18.16 0.21
CA GLU A 6 6.12 -17.86 -0.07
C GLU A 6 5.38 -17.51 1.23
N ILE A 7 4.54 -16.48 1.19
CA ILE A 7 3.70 -16.08 2.32
C ILE A 7 2.45 -16.95 2.34
N LYS A 8 2.17 -17.56 3.49
CA LYS A 8 0.99 -18.41 3.68
C LYS A 8 -0.27 -17.62 4.09
N ASN A 9 -0.12 -16.66 4.99
CA ASN A 9 -1.19 -15.79 5.50
C ASN A 9 -0.58 -14.61 6.28
N PHE A 10 -1.43 -13.62 6.58
CA PHE A 10 -1.15 -12.63 7.61
C PHE A 10 -1.94 -12.95 8.87
N VAL A 11 -1.38 -12.62 10.03
CA VAL A 11 -2.09 -12.72 11.31
C VAL A 11 -2.03 -11.37 12.00
N PHE A 12 -3.18 -10.74 12.16
CA PHE A 12 -3.32 -9.54 13.00
C PHE A 12 -3.58 -9.98 14.43
N ASN A 13 -2.75 -9.49 15.35
CA ASN A 13 -2.92 -9.73 16.77
C ASN A 13 -3.36 -8.40 17.41
N TYR A 14 -4.55 -8.39 18.00
CA TYR A 14 -5.14 -7.21 18.59
C TYR A 14 -4.79 -7.11 20.08
N THR A 15 -4.84 -5.89 20.61
CA THR A 15 -4.48 -5.60 22.01
C THR A 15 -5.47 -6.19 23.02
N ASP A 16 -6.68 -6.53 22.60
CA ASP A 16 -7.67 -7.24 23.41
C ASP A 16 -7.42 -8.76 23.48
N GLY A 17 -6.35 -9.24 22.85
CA GLY A 17 -5.95 -10.64 22.81
C GLY A 17 -6.63 -11.46 21.71
N THR A 18 -7.50 -10.85 20.90
CA THR A 18 -8.07 -11.51 19.72
C THR A 18 -7.07 -11.52 18.56
N ASN A 19 -7.32 -12.37 17.58
CA ASN A 19 -6.56 -12.38 16.34
C ASN A 19 -7.46 -12.61 15.12
N GLU A 20 -6.99 -12.14 13.97
CA GLU A 20 -7.60 -12.37 12.67
C GLU A 20 -6.54 -12.96 11.73
N THR A 21 -6.90 -14.04 11.03
CA THR A 21 -6.07 -14.62 9.97
C THR A 21 -6.58 -14.14 8.62
N VAL A 22 -5.68 -13.57 7.82
CA VAL A 22 -5.98 -13.11 6.46
C VAL A 22 -5.28 -14.02 5.45
N GLU A 23 -6.09 -14.78 4.71
CA GLU A 23 -5.62 -15.70 3.66
C GLU A 23 -5.58 -15.05 2.27
N LYS A 24 -6.24 -13.91 2.10
CA LYS A 24 -6.18 -13.10 0.88
C LYS A 24 -6.01 -11.64 1.26
N GLY A 25 -4.85 -11.07 0.95
CA GLY A 25 -4.56 -9.71 1.34
C GLY A 25 -3.24 -9.18 0.81
N PHE A 26 -3.09 -7.87 0.98
CA PHE A 26 -1.91 -7.09 0.62
C PHE A 26 -1.51 -6.26 1.83
N PHE A 27 -0.21 -6.23 2.13
CA PHE A 27 0.34 -5.42 3.20
C PHE A 27 1.51 -4.58 2.66
N CYS A 28 1.44 -3.26 2.87
CA CYS A 28 2.51 -2.34 2.52
C CYS A 28 3.28 -1.96 3.79
N LYS A 29 4.58 -2.27 3.80
CA LYS A 29 5.53 -1.74 4.78
C LYS A 29 6.08 -0.43 4.24
N ILE A 30 5.94 0.62 5.03
CA ILE A 30 6.58 1.91 4.79
C ILE A 30 7.78 2.00 5.72
N LYS A 31 8.96 2.25 5.16
CA LYS A 31 10.18 2.51 5.92
C LYS A 31 10.68 3.90 5.57
N ASP A 32 10.70 4.78 6.56
CA ASP A 32 11.32 6.10 6.41
C ASP A 32 12.84 5.95 6.46
N GLU A 33 13.51 6.54 5.48
CA GLU A 33 14.96 6.51 5.35
C GLU A 33 15.57 7.80 5.94
N PRO A 34 16.83 7.77 6.41
CA PRO A 34 17.48 8.93 7.02
C PRO A 34 17.61 10.15 6.09
N ASN A 35 17.53 9.96 4.78
CA ASN A 35 17.60 11.01 3.77
C ASN A 35 16.25 11.74 3.55
N GLY A 36 15.20 11.36 4.27
CA GLY A 36 13.85 11.94 4.14
C GLY A 36 13.00 11.30 3.04
N GLU A 37 13.48 10.26 2.37
CA GLU A 37 12.68 9.43 1.45
C GLU A 37 11.98 8.30 2.22
N SER A 38 10.96 7.70 1.61
CA SER A 38 10.31 6.50 2.16
C SER A 38 10.42 5.36 1.15
N THR A 39 10.87 4.19 1.62
CA THR A 39 10.87 2.95 0.85
C THR A 39 9.60 2.16 1.13
N LEU A 40 8.93 1.70 0.06
CA LEU A 40 7.78 0.82 0.15
C LEU A 40 8.19 -0.63 -0.11
N SER A 41 7.70 -1.56 0.71
CA SER A 41 7.82 -3.00 0.46
C SER A 41 6.46 -3.65 0.56
N PHE A 42 6.16 -4.56 -0.36
CA PHE A 42 4.83 -5.12 -0.52
C PHE A 42 4.87 -6.62 -0.27
N GLU A 43 4.01 -7.07 0.62
CA GLU A 43 3.78 -8.48 0.91
C GLU A 43 2.37 -8.85 0.45
N MET A 44 2.22 -10.00 -0.18
CA MET A 44 0.95 -10.44 -0.77
C MET A 44 0.70 -11.92 -0.47
N VAL A 45 -0.56 -12.25 -0.20
CA VAL A 45 -1.04 -13.63 -0.07
C VAL A 45 -2.37 -13.77 -0.77
N GLY A 46 -2.53 -14.79 -1.62
CA GLY A 46 -3.78 -15.03 -2.35
C GLY A 46 -4.23 -13.89 -3.28
N VAL A 47 -3.35 -12.92 -3.58
CA VAL A 47 -3.62 -11.78 -4.47
C VAL A 47 -3.28 -12.17 -5.91
N SER A 48 -4.30 -12.24 -6.75
CA SER A 48 -4.11 -12.37 -8.19
C SER A 48 -3.73 -11.03 -8.83
N GLY A 49 -3.26 -11.04 -10.08
CA GLY A 49 -2.99 -9.80 -10.83
C GLY A 49 -4.23 -8.89 -10.97
N LYS A 50 -5.43 -9.47 -11.02
CA LYS A 50 -6.68 -8.71 -11.03
C LYS A 50 -6.92 -8.02 -9.68
N ASP A 51 -6.67 -8.71 -8.58
CA ASP A 51 -6.80 -8.15 -7.24
C ASP A 51 -5.81 -6.98 -7.04
N LEU A 52 -4.56 -7.15 -7.51
CA LEU A 52 -3.57 -6.08 -7.48
C LEU A 52 -4.02 -4.84 -8.26
N THR A 53 -4.63 -5.04 -9.44
CA THR A 53 -5.17 -3.94 -10.25
C THR A 53 -6.25 -3.18 -9.46
N GLN A 54 -7.15 -3.90 -8.78
CA GLN A 54 -8.19 -3.28 -7.97
C GLN A 54 -7.62 -2.53 -6.76
N ILE A 55 -6.58 -3.08 -6.10
CA ILE A 55 -5.88 -2.41 -4.99
C ILE A 55 -5.29 -1.08 -5.46
N VAL A 56 -4.55 -1.09 -6.58
CA VAL A 56 -3.92 0.12 -7.13
C VAL A 56 -4.96 1.18 -7.49
N LEU A 57 -6.01 0.79 -8.22
CA LEU A 57 -7.09 1.71 -8.59
C LEU A 57 -7.81 2.28 -7.36
N GLY A 58 -8.06 1.45 -6.35
CA GLY A 58 -8.66 1.89 -5.08
C GLY A 58 -7.79 2.91 -4.34
N CYS A 59 -6.46 2.72 -4.30
CA CYS A 59 -5.54 3.70 -3.72
C CYS A 59 -5.52 5.03 -4.50
N VAL A 60 -5.54 4.98 -5.83
CA VAL A 60 -5.63 6.19 -6.67
C VAL A 60 -6.94 6.92 -6.43
N GLU A 61 -8.07 6.21 -6.41
CA GLU A 61 -9.37 6.79 -6.12
C GLU A 61 -9.42 7.40 -4.71
N LEU A 62 -8.85 6.74 -3.71
CA LEU A 62 -8.72 7.28 -2.37
C LEU A 62 -7.91 8.59 -2.37
N GLY A 63 -6.76 8.62 -3.06
CA GLY A 63 -5.95 9.83 -3.21
C GLY A 63 -6.74 10.98 -3.85
N ALA A 64 -7.51 10.68 -4.89
CA ALA A 64 -8.38 11.66 -5.54
C ALA A 64 -9.43 12.22 -4.56
N ARG A 65 -10.11 11.35 -3.80
CA ARG A 65 -11.10 11.76 -2.79
C ARG A 65 -10.51 12.61 -1.67
N LEU A 66 -9.22 12.43 -1.39
CA LEU A 66 -8.47 13.22 -0.40
C LEU A 66 -7.87 14.51 -1.00
N GLY A 67 -8.20 14.85 -2.25
CA GLY A 67 -7.77 16.09 -2.90
C GLY A 67 -6.32 16.07 -3.41
N MET A 68 -5.69 14.89 -3.53
CA MET A 68 -4.30 14.77 -4.01
C MET A 68 -4.13 15.26 -5.45
N PHE A 69 -5.19 15.23 -6.25
CA PHE A 69 -5.18 15.64 -7.67
C PHE A 69 -5.98 16.90 -7.94
N ASP A 70 -6.46 17.58 -6.89
CA ASP A 70 -7.10 18.88 -7.04
C ASP A 70 -6.01 19.88 -7.44
N LYS A 71 -6.03 20.29 -8.71
CA LYS A 71 -5.13 21.32 -9.22
C LYS A 71 -5.27 22.56 -8.32
N LYS A 72 -4.20 22.96 -7.64
CA LYS A 72 -4.04 24.38 -7.29
C LYS A 72 -3.83 25.14 -8.60
N GLU A 73 -4.89 25.71 -9.16
CA GLU A 73 -4.74 26.75 -10.19
C GLU A 73 -4.42 28.09 -9.52
N SER A 74 -3.18 28.56 -9.70
CA SER A 74 -2.79 29.92 -10.13
C SER A 74 -1.24 30.02 -10.07
N GLU A 75 -0.55 29.95 -11.21
CA GLU A 75 0.01 31.14 -11.88
C GLU A 75 1.13 31.84 -11.10
N GLU A 76 2.38 31.55 -11.49
CA GLU A 76 3.34 32.61 -11.79
C GLU A 76 3.73 32.45 -13.26
N ILE A 77 2.91 33.05 -14.13
CA ILE A 77 3.44 33.66 -15.34
C ILE A 77 4.25 34.85 -14.84
N SER A 78 5.58 34.77 -14.88
CA SER A 78 6.43 35.96 -14.89
C SER A 78 6.79 36.25 -16.35
N GLU A 79 6.50 37.50 -16.75
CA GLU A 79 6.81 38.12 -18.05
C GLU A 79 8.30 38.04 -18.42
#